data_AF-M0LF47-F1
#
_entry.id   AF-M0LF47-F1
#
_cell.length_a   1.000
_cell.length_b   1.000
_cell.length_c   1.000
_cell.angle_alpha   90.00
_cell.angle_beta   90.00
_cell.angle_gamma   90.00
#
_symmetry.space_group_name_H-M   'P 1'
#
loop_
_entity.id
_entity.type
_entity.pdbx_description
1 polymer ?
#
loop_
_entity_poly.entity_id
_entity_poly.type
_entity_poly.pdbx_seq_one_letter_code
_entity_poly.pdbx_strand_id
1 'polypeptide(L)'
;MNVELPFAPVDTIIRRNAGDLRVSADASKELAKRIQEHGSDLAIDAAEEATADGRKTLMAEDFGVEQVVDKDDLELPVAPVDRIARLEIDDRYRVSMDARVALADILEDYADNVAGAAAILARHADRRTITDDDIETYFSLFE
;
A
#
# COMPACT_ATOMS: atom_id res chain seq x y z
N MET A 1 12.58 -4.46 10.82
CA MET A 1 12.48 -4.03 9.42
C MET A 1 12.21 -2.53 9.42
N ASN A 2 12.89 -1.76 8.56
CA ASN A 2 12.59 -0.33 8.42
C ASN A 2 11.41 -0.19 7.44
N VAL A 3 10.50 0.75 7.70
CA VAL A 3 9.37 1.02 6.81
C VAL A 3 9.80 2.09 5.80
N GLU A 4 9.61 1.81 4.51
CA GLU A 4 10.03 2.67 3.39
C GLU A 4 9.10 3.86 3.18
N LEU A 5 7.80 3.68 3.47
CA LEU A 5 6.78 4.70 3.30
C LEU A 5 6.84 5.76 4.42
N PRO A 6 6.83 7.06 4.06
CA PRO A 6 6.58 8.11 5.02
C PRO A 6 5.19 7.96 5.65
N PHE A 7 5.06 8.25 6.94
CA PHE A 7 3.77 8.11 7.64
C PHE A 7 2.76 9.21 7.31
N ALA A 8 3.18 10.36 6.80
CA ALA A 8 2.27 11.46 6.52
C ALA A 8 1.28 11.16 5.38
N PRO A 9 1.70 10.66 4.20
CA PRO A 9 0.77 10.18 3.18
C PRO A 9 -0.20 9.10 3.67
N VAL A 10 0.30 8.16 4.47
CA VAL A 10 -0.53 7.09 5.06
C VAL A 10 -1.55 7.68 6.04
N ASP A 11 -1.14 8.64 6.88
CA ASP A 11 -2.06 9.38 7.76
C ASP A 11 -3.11 10.16 6.95
N THR A 12 -2.76 10.77 5.82
CA THR A 12 -3.72 11.42 4.92
C THR A 12 -4.78 10.43 4.43
N ILE A 13 -4.38 9.25 3.99
CA ILE A 13 -5.29 8.19 3.53
C ILE A 13 -6.20 7.72 4.66
N ILE A 14 -5.69 7.53 5.88
CA ILE A 14 -6.55 7.18 7.02
C ILE A 14 -7.55 8.30 7.29
N ARG A 15 -7.11 9.56 7.30
CA ARG A 15 -7.96 10.72 7.59
C ARG A 15 -9.06 10.92 6.56
N ARG A 16 -8.81 10.70 5.27
CA ARG A 16 -9.86 10.84 4.24
C ARG A 16 -11.01 9.86 4.44
N ASN A 17 -10.76 8.73 5.12
CA ASN A 17 -11.76 7.72 5.50
C ASN A 17 -12.29 7.84 6.94
N ALA A 18 -11.63 8.64 7.79
CA ALA A 18 -11.90 8.69 9.22
C ALA A 18 -13.20 9.43 9.61
N GLY A 19 -13.69 10.35 8.76
CA GLY A 19 -14.77 11.25 9.13
C GLY A 19 -14.37 12.21 10.26
N ASP A 20 -15.03 12.14 11.41
CA ASP A 20 -14.72 12.95 12.60
C ASP A 20 -13.79 12.25 13.62
N LEU A 21 -13.35 11.02 13.32
CA LEU A 21 -12.44 10.26 14.17
C LEU A 21 -11.03 10.87 14.14
N ARG A 22 -10.32 10.77 15.26
CA ARG A 22 -8.88 11.04 15.32
C ARG A 22 -8.11 9.84 14.79
N VAL A 23 -6.85 10.04 14.43
CA VAL A 23 -5.94 8.97 14.00
C VAL A 23 -4.73 8.97 14.93
N SER A 24 -4.37 7.80 15.47
CA SER A 24 -3.15 7.64 16.26
C SER A 24 -1.93 7.54 15.33
N ALA A 25 -0.75 7.95 15.82
CA ALA A 25 0.48 7.79 15.05
C ALA A 25 0.81 6.31 14.79
N ASP A 26 0.47 5.44 15.74
CA ASP A 26 0.70 4.00 15.61
C ASP A 26 -0.20 3.36 14.54
N ALA A 27 -1.43 3.87 14.33
CA ALA A 27 -2.28 3.41 13.23
C ALA A 27 -1.63 3.65 11.86
N SER A 28 -1.08 4.86 11.64
CA SER A 28 -0.37 5.19 10.39
C SER A 28 0.89 4.34 10.21
N LYS A 29 1.59 4.03 11.30
CA LYS A 29 2.79 3.18 11.27
C LYS A 29 2.45 1.74 10.94
N GLU A 30 1.41 1.17 11.56
CA GLU A 30 0.98 -0.20 11.30
C GLU A 30 0.47 -0.33 9.87
N LEU A 31 -0.37 0.60 9.40
CA LEU A 31 -0.83 0.57 8.02
C LEU A 31 0.32 0.71 7.01
N ALA A 32 1.31 1.58 7.27
CA ALA A 32 2.48 1.71 6.40
C ALA A 32 3.29 0.40 6.29
N LYS A 33 3.38 -0.37 7.38
CA LYS A 33 4.02 -1.69 7.38
C LYS A 33 3.22 -2.69 6.55
N ARG A 34 1.89 -2.73 6.71
CA ARG A 34 1.00 -3.62 5.92
C ARG A 34 1.04 -3.32 4.44
N ILE A 35 1.03 -2.03 4.06
CA ILE A 35 1.20 -1.59 2.67
C ILE A 35 2.53 -2.08 2.10
N GLN A 36 3.62 -1.98 2.87
CA GLN A 36 4.93 -2.44 2.43
C GLN A 36 4.97 -3.95 2.20
N GLU A 37 4.47 -4.74 3.15
CA GLU A 37 4.42 -6.20 3.02
C GLU A 37 3.59 -6.61 1.80
N HIS A 38 2.39 -6.05 1.65
CA HIS A 38 1.54 -6.32 0.49
C HIS A 38 2.19 -5.89 -0.83
N GLY A 39 2.84 -4.72 -0.86
CA GLY A 39 3.51 -4.21 -2.05
C GLY A 39 4.74 -5.03 -2.46
N SER A 40 5.48 -5.59 -1.50
CA SER A 40 6.58 -6.51 -1.81
C SER A 40 6.06 -7.84 -2.38
N ASP A 41 4.97 -8.37 -1.84
CA ASP A 41 4.37 -9.61 -2.33
C ASP A 41 3.87 -9.45 -3.78
N LEU A 42 3.14 -8.36 -4.06
CA LEU A 42 2.72 -8.03 -5.43
C LEU A 42 3.90 -7.89 -6.40
N ALA A 43 5.03 -7.36 -5.94
CA ALA A 43 6.21 -7.21 -6.77
C ALA A 43 6.91 -8.55 -7.06
N ILE A 44 6.85 -9.51 -6.13
CA ILE A 44 7.31 -10.89 -6.37
C ILE A 44 6.48 -11.52 -7.49
N ASP A 45 5.15 -11.47 -7.36
CA ASP A 45 4.22 -12.01 -8.37
C ASP A 45 4.44 -11.36 -9.74
N ALA A 46 4.55 -10.03 -9.80
CA ALA A 46 4.84 -9.31 -11.03
C ALA A 46 6.21 -9.67 -11.65
N ALA A 47 7.21 -9.99 -10.82
CA ALA A 47 8.51 -10.44 -11.32
C ALA A 47 8.46 -11.87 -11.91
N GLU A 48 7.59 -12.73 -11.38
CA GLU A 48 7.30 -14.04 -11.94
C GLU A 48 6.63 -13.92 -13.32
N GLU A 49 5.61 -13.07 -13.44
CA GLU A 49 4.93 -12.78 -14.72
C GLU A 49 5.89 -12.21 -15.77
N ALA A 50 6.68 -11.20 -15.39
CA ALA A 50 7.70 -10.64 -16.27
C ALA A 50 8.71 -11.71 -16.74
N THR A 51 9.03 -12.68 -15.89
CA THR A 51 9.94 -13.79 -16.22
C THR A 51 9.30 -14.82 -17.13
N ALA A 52 8.03 -15.15 -16.90
CA ALA A 52 7.24 -16.03 -17.76
C ALA A 52 7.17 -15.47 -19.19
N ASP A 53 7.10 -14.14 -19.32
CA ASP A 53 7.14 -13.40 -20.57
C ASP A 53 8.56 -13.17 -21.14
N GLY A 54 9.60 -13.70 -20.50
CA GLY A 54 10.99 -13.58 -20.93
C GLY A 54 11.59 -12.18 -20.80
N ARG A 55 10.97 -11.31 -19.99
CA ARG A 55 11.41 -9.95 -19.68
C ARG A 55 12.15 -9.91 -18.33
N LYS A 56 12.80 -8.78 -18.04
CA LYS A 56 13.43 -8.46 -16.73
C LYS A 56 12.99 -7.10 -16.20
N THR A 57 11.96 -6.52 -16.81
CA THR A 57 11.43 -5.22 -16.43
C THR A 57 9.96 -5.43 -16.13
N LEU A 58 9.58 -5.16 -14.89
CA LEU A 58 8.20 -5.13 -14.43
C LEU A 58 7.50 -3.95 -15.10
N MET A 59 6.39 -4.27 -15.73
CA MET A 59 5.48 -3.39 -16.43
C MET A 59 4.18 -3.29 -15.63
N ALA A 60 3.36 -2.28 -15.90
CA ALA A 60 2.06 -2.13 -15.23
C ALA A 60 1.16 -3.36 -15.43
N GLU A 61 1.23 -3.97 -16.62
CA GLU A 61 0.49 -5.20 -16.95
C GLU A 61 0.87 -6.40 -16.06
N ASP A 62 2.10 -6.45 -15.55
CA ASP A 62 2.54 -7.51 -14.64
C ASP A 62 1.84 -7.40 -13.27
N PHE A 63 1.28 -6.22 -12.94
CA PHE A 63 0.41 -5.99 -11.78
C PHE A 63 -1.08 -6.08 -12.14
N GLY A 64 -1.42 -6.51 -13.37
CA GLY A 64 -2.80 -6.54 -13.86
C GLY A 64 -3.37 -5.18 -14.27
N VAL A 65 -2.53 -4.15 -14.46
CA VAL A 65 -2.95 -2.78 -14.78
C VAL A 65 -2.69 -2.46 -16.25
N GLU A 66 -3.77 -2.28 -17.02
CA GLU A 66 -3.67 -1.92 -18.45
C GLU A 66 -3.50 -0.41 -18.68
N GLN A 67 -4.02 0.42 -17.78
CA GLN A 67 -3.98 1.88 -17.88
C GLN A 67 -3.56 2.47 -16.54
N VAL A 68 -2.53 3.30 -16.57
CA VAL A 68 -1.94 3.92 -15.39
C VAL A 68 -2.48 5.33 -15.21
N VAL A 69 -2.83 5.67 -13.97
CA VAL A 69 -3.28 7.01 -13.58
C VAL A 69 -2.13 8.04 -13.66
N ASP A 70 -2.44 9.33 -13.55
CA ASP A 70 -1.37 10.32 -13.36
C ASP A 70 -0.78 10.16 -11.95
N LYS A 71 0.55 10.15 -11.86
CA LYS A 71 1.25 10.06 -10.58
C LYS A 71 0.92 11.23 -9.64
N ASP A 72 0.52 12.37 -10.21
CA ASP A 72 0.21 13.58 -9.44
C ASP A 72 -1.18 13.48 -8.77
N ASP A 73 -1.99 12.48 -9.15
CA ASP A 73 -3.27 12.15 -8.51
C ASP A 73 -3.12 11.22 -7.29
N LEU A 74 -1.90 10.69 -7.06
CA LEU A 74 -1.58 9.77 -5.96
C LEU A 74 -1.14 10.52 -4.70
N GLU A 75 -1.63 10.07 -3.55
CA GLU A 75 -1.13 10.44 -2.22
C GLU A 75 0.15 9.68 -1.86
N LEU A 76 0.25 8.38 -2.19
CA LEU A 76 1.43 7.57 -1.92
C LEU A 76 2.58 7.98 -2.86
N PRO A 77 3.75 8.30 -2.30
CA PRO A 77 4.87 8.76 -3.10
C PRO A 77 5.50 7.60 -3.91
N VAL A 78 5.59 7.79 -5.23
CA VAL A 78 6.10 6.78 -6.19
C VAL A 78 7.51 6.29 -5.86
N ALA A 79 8.39 7.16 -5.35
CA ALA A 79 9.79 6.77 -5.08
C ALA A 79 9.93 5.81 -3.88
N PRO A 80 9.27 6.02 -2.73
CA PRO A 80 9.11 5.00 -1.70
C PRO A 80 8.45 3.71 -2.19
N VAL A 81 7.44 3.79 -3.05
CA VAL A 81 6.80 2.59 -3.63
C VAL A 81 7.78 1.81 -4.53
N ASP A 82 8.63 2.47 -5.32
CA ASP A 82 9.71 1.81 -6.07
C ASP A 82 10.70 1.10 -5.16
N ARG A 83 10.96 1.60 -3.94
CA ARG A 83 11.81 0.90 -2.97
C ARG A 83 11.11 -0.33 -2.42
N ILE A 84 9.82 -0.25 -2.10
CA ILE A 84 9.00 -1.40 -1.70
C ILE A 84 9.03 -2.50 -2.76
N ALA A 85 8.79 -2.13 -4.03
CA ALA A 85 8.79 -3.05 -5.16
C ALA A 85 10.12 -3.80 -5.36
N ARG A 86 11.20 -3.32 -4.74
CA ARG A 86 12.56 -3.88 -4.86
C ARG A 86 13.03 -4.60 -3.60
N LEU A 87 12.24 -4.63 -2.54
CA LEU A 87 12.67 -5.19 -1.25
C LEU A 87 13.01 -6.67 -1.33
N GLU A 88 12.16 -7.45 -2.00
CA GLU A 88 12.21 -8.92 -1.98
C GLU A 88 12.50 -9.55 -3.35
N ILE A 89 12.68 -8.74 -4.40
CA ILE A 89 13.04 -9.21 -5.74
C ILE A 89 14.53 -9.02 -6.03
N ASP A 90 15.10 -9.90 -6.86
CA ASP A 90 16.52 -9.83 -7.24
C ASP A 90 16.87 -8.53 -7.99
N ASP A 91 18.03 -7.93 -7.67
CA ASP A 91 18.52 -6.67 -8.25
C ASP A 91 18.62 -6.67 -9.79
N ARG A 92 18.57 -7.83 -10.44
CA ARG A 92 18.48 -7.95 -11.91
C ARG A 92 17.19 -7.35 -12.48
N TYR A 93 16.13 -7.26 -11.68
CA TYR A 93 14.84 -6.74 -12.11
C TYR A 93 14.83 -5.21 -12.12
N ARG A 94 14.17 -4.67 -13.14
CA ARG A 94 13.89 -3.25 -13.26
C ARG A 94 12.39 -3.05 -13.07
N VAL A 95 12.01 -1.91 -12.50
CA VAL A 95 10.61 -1.51 -12.39
C VAL A 95 10.43 -0.29 -13.28
N SER A 96 9.54 -0.39 -14.27
CA SER A 96 9.23 0.74 -15.17
C SER A 96 8.56 1.88 -14.40
N MET A 97 8.52 3.09 -14.97
CA MET A 97 7.81 4.21 -14.32
C MET A 97 6.33 3.88 -14.13
N ASP A 98 5.70 3.37 -15.18
CA ASP A 98 4.27 3.01 -15.21
C ASP A 98 3.97 1.91 -14.19
N ALA A 99 4.83 0.90 -14.03
CA ALA A 99 4.69 -0.12 -12.99
C ALA A 99 4.74 0.45 -11.57
N ARG A 100 5.60 1.44 -11.31
CA ARG A 100 5.69 2.07 -9.97
C ARG A 100 4.43 2.86 -9.64
N VAL A 101 3.87 3.54 -10.64
CA VAL A 101 2.63 4.30 -10.49
C VAL A 101 1.45 3.35 -10.33
N ALA A 102 1.38 2.29 -11.12
CA ALA A 102 0.38 1.23 -10.98
C ALA A 102 0.40 0.58 -9.59
N LEU A 103 1.60 0.23 -9.09
CA LEU A 103 1.71 -0.32 -7.74
C LEU A 103 1.29 0.69 -6.67
N ALA A 104 1.66 1.97 -6.82
CA ALA A 104 1.26 3.01 -5.87
C ALA A 104 -0.27 3.18 -5.81
N ASP A 105 -0.94 3.15 -6.96
CA ASP A 105 -2.40 3.18 -7.10
C ASP A 105 -3.06 1.98 -6.40
N ILE A 106 -2.60 0.75 -6.68
CA ILE A 106 -3.09 -0.47 -6.02
C ILE A 106 -2.92 -0.39 -4.49
N LEU A 107 -1.77 0.11 -4.03
CA LEU A 107 -1.47 0.23 -2.61
C LEU A 107 -2.30 1.32 -1.92
N GLU A 108 -2.71 2.38 -2.64
CA GLU A 108 -3.66 3.37 -2.14
C GLU A 108 -5.06 2.80 -1.98
N ASP A 109 -5.55 2.10 -2.99
CA ASP A 109 -6.86 1.43 -2.93
C ASP A 109 -6.89 0.42 -1.77
N TYR A 110 -5.82 -0.36 -1.61
CA TYR A 110 -5.65 -1.24 -0.46
C TYR A 110 -5.70 -0.46 0.86
N ALA A 111 -4.94 0.63 0.97
CA ALA A 111 -4.89 1.46 2.18
C ALA A 111 -6.24 2.12 2.51
N ASP A 112 -6.99 2.58 1.50
CA ASP A 112 -8.34 3.12 1.64
C ASP A 112 -9.31 2.09 2.21
N ASN A 113 -9.28 0.87 1.68
CA ASN A 113 -10.14 -0.22 2.15
C ASN A 113 -9.86 -0.55 3.62
N VAL A 114 -8.57 -0.67 4.00
CA VAL A 114 -8.16 -0.93 5.38
C VAL A 114 -8.56 0.23 6.30
N ALA A 115 -8.32 1.48 5.87
CA ALA A 115 -8.68 2.67 6.64
C ALA A 115 -10.19 2.80 6.87
N GLY A 116 -11.01 2.53 5.85
CA GLY A 116 -12.45 2.51 5.95
C GLY A 116 -12.95 1.47 6.96
N ALA A 117 -12.40 0.25 6.90
CA ALA A 117 -12.71 -0.80 7.86
C ALA A 117 -12.27 -0.44 9.29
N ALA A 118 -11.07 0.12 9.45
CA ALA A 118 -10.56 0.56 10.75
C ALA A 118 -11.44 1.65 11.37
N ALA A 119 -11.96 2.58 10.56
CA ALA A 119 -12.91 3.59 11.03
C ALA A 119 -14.24 2.98 11.50
N ILE A 120 -14.70 1.90 10.85
CA ILE A 120 -15.89 1.15 11.28
C ILE A 120 -15.62 0.44 12.62
N LEU A 121 -14.47 -0.22 12.76
CA LEU A 121 -14.06 -0.93 13.98
C LEU A 121 -13.94 0.02 15.17
N ALA A 122 -13.31 1.18 14.98
CA ALA A 122 -13.20 2.20 16.03
C ALA A 122 -14.59 2.68 16.50
N ARG A 123 -15.52 2.91 15.57
CA ARG A 123 -16.91 3.28 15.91
C ARG A 123 -17.65 2.17 16.61
N HIS A 124 -17.49 0.91 16.19
CA HIS A 124 -18.12 -0.23 16.83
C HIS A 124 -17.64 -0.44 18.27
N ALA A 125 -16.38 -0.07 18.55
CA ALA A 125 -15.80 -0.08 19.89
C ALA A 125 -16.11 1.20 20.70
N ASP A 126 -17.04 2.06 20.24
CA ASP A 126 -17.38 3.36 20.86
C ASP A 126 -16.17 4.28 21.10
N ARG A 127 -15.12 4.15 20.27
CA ARG A 127 -13.91 4.99 20.34
C ARG A 127 -14.00 6.19 19.39
N ARG A 128 -13.23 7.24 19.71
CA ARG A 128 -13.10 8.48 18.91
C ARG A 128 -11.74 8.63 18.22
N THR A 129 -10.94 7.57 18.23
CA THR A 129 -9.60 7.52 17.66
C THR A 129 -9.42 6.16 17.01
N ILE A 130 -9.04 6.14 15.73
CA ILE A 130 -8.56 4.97 15.02
C ILE A 130 -7.15 4.67 15.54
N THR A 131 -6.93 3.43 15.97
CA THR A 131 -5.66 2.95 16.51
C THR A 131 -5.08 1.84 15.65
N ASP A 132 -3.84 1.47 15.92
CA ASP A 132 -3.17 0.28 15.38
C ASP A 132 -4.00 -1.00 15.61
N ASP A 133 -4.62 -1.15 16.80
CA ASP A 133 -5.53 -2.27 17.06
C ASP A 133 -6.65 -2.41 16.01
N ASP A 134 -7.16 -1.31 15.45
CA ASP A 134 -8.20 -1.37 14.40
C ASP A 134 -7.65 -1.92 13.09
N ILE A 135 -6.43 -1.53 12.75
CA ILE A 135 -5.72 -2.00 11.56
C ILE A 135 -5.40 -3.49 11.74
N GLU A 136 -4.82 -3.88 12.87
CA GLU A 136 -4.52 -5.29 13.16
C GLU A 136 -5.78 -6.16 13.18
N THR A 137 -6.88 -5.66 13.76
CA THR A 137 -8.15 -6.37 13.83
C THR A 137 -8.72 -6.63 12.44
N TYR A 138 -8.65 -5.66 11.52
CA TYR A 138 -9.07 -5.87 10.13
C TYR A 138 -8.41 -7.13 9.56
N PHE A 139 -7.08 -7.24 9.63
CA PHE A 139 -6.39 -8.40 9.09
C PHE A 139 -6.69 -9.69 9.85
N SER A 140 -6.83 -9.66 11.17
CA SER A 140 -7.20 -10.85 11.95
C SER A 140 -8.55 -11.47 11.59
N LEU A 141 -9.42 -10.71 10.91
CA LEU A 141 -10.75 -11.15 10.48
C LEU A 141 -10.79 -11.64 9.02
N PHE A 142 -9.80 -11.28 8.21
CA PHE A 142 -9.78 -11.53 6.76
C PHE A 142 -8.57 -12.33 6.27
N GLU A 143 -7.55 -12.55 7.12
CA GLU A 143 -6.40 -13.44 6.92
C GLU A 143 -6.43 -14.61 7.92
#